data_AF-A0A934HYL3-F1
#
_entry.id   AF-A0A934HYL3-F1
#
_cell.length_a   1.000
_cell.length_b   1.000
_cell.length_c   1.000
_cell.angle_alpha   90.00
_cell.angle_beta   90.00
_cell.angle_gamma   90.00
#
_symmetry.space_group_name_H-M   'P 1'
#
loop_
_entity.id
_entity.type
_entity.pdbx_description
1 polymer ?
#
loop_
_entity_poly.entity_id
_entity_poly.type
_entity_poly.pdbx_seq_one_letter_code
_entity_poly.pdbx_strand_id
1 'polypeptide(L)'
;MNRKNILILALVFASVSAAPANLVKAKEIKPKVTSTVICGATTPVQGITTNKLNPYVLNEKEVQTVFGRFSKEIENLKHHEGYYVFDNAKYGIKDSEVYVMISLGERNTTGYGIKILSAEDIEGISKITIQETKPSTGTMVGEAITYPYVIVKFAQGTPKVKVLTDKGTELPLLVDLSELENKDWKSLKPCWNVPEDKEWLITFKKDISKTEVNDNTIYVRDSNGGKIPVKLVIGEDNKTVKVVPVEKYVSGQTYYLFISDKVYSQKDLANNKKGYRMTFSIKGNVTVGDSANQKANSCVVSSRIGNAPIFDASTNQQAGVISKDFSINLNDIRDGKVYFSLPVTEGKDNVIQKQYYVPIKYLDKAYKEPLAVPLIISTDMIKIKENASIYTIDNGTKQLIMKTSKNIGPMHYIMKTENGYQFVLANNVVYVQPEDVELIKE
;
A
#
# COMPACT_ATOMS: atom_id res chain seq x y z
N MET A 1 4.58 32.44 59.57
CA MET A 1 5.87 32.99 59.99
C MET A 1 6.96 32.03 59.50
N ASN A 2 7.84 32.49 58.60
CA ASN A 2 9.14 31.92 58.15
C ASN A 2 9.25 30.42 57.74
N ARG A 3 10.05 29.99 56.77
CA ARG A 3 10.78 30.58 55.63
C ARG A 3 11.26 29.36 54.82
N LYS A 4 11.28 29.49 53.49
CA LYS A 4 11.76 28.51 52.50
C LYS A 4 13.26 28.21 52.70
N ASN A 5 13.68 26.96 52.53
CA ASN A 5 15.07 26.60 52.22
C ASN A 5 15.10 25.92 50.84
N ILE A 6 15.71 26.62 49.88
CA ILE A 6 16.09 26.15 48.56
C ILE A 6 17.60 25.93 48.61
N LEU A 7 18.06 24.73 48.24
CA LEU A 7 19.47 24.41 48.05
C LEU A 7 19.88 24.88 46.63
N ILE A 8 20.85 25.80 46.56
CA ILE A 8 21.53 26.21 45.32
C ILE A 8 22.94 25.61 45.37
N LEU A 9 23.28 24.81 44.36
CA LEU A 9 24.62 24.26 44.15
C LEU A 9 25.42 25.24 43.29
N ALA A 10 26.58 25.67 43.80
CA ALA A 10 27.53 26.56 43.14
C ALA A 10 28.54 25.76 42.30
N LEU A 11 28.97 26.30 41.15
CA LEU A 11 30.23 25.92 40.50
C LEU A 11 30.79 27.06 39.63
N VAL A 12 31.74 27.76 40.26
CA VAL A 12 33.00 28.39 39.79
C VAL A 12 33.15 28.86 38.33
N PHE A 13 33.41 30.17 38.21
CA PHE A 13 33.97 30.86 37.04
C PHE A 13 35.50 30.72 36.96
N ALA A 14 36.02 30.60 35.74
CA ALA A 14 37.41 30.96 35.40
C ALA A 14 37.39 32.03 34.30
N SER A 15 38.31 32.99 34.38
CA SER A 15 38.22 34.30 33.73
C SER A 15 39.50 34.71 33.00
N VAL A 16 39.31 35.55 31.95
CA VAL A 16 40.25 36.54 31.33
C VAL A 16 41.33 35.92 30.42
N SER A 17 41.57 36.36 29.16
CA SER A 17 41.97 37.72 28.76
C SER A 17 41.74 38.02 27.27
N ALA A 18 41.35 39.27 26.99
CA ALA A 18 41.30 39.90 25.68
C ALA A 18 42.29 41.06 25.61
N ALA A 19 42.85 41.33 24.43
CA ALA A 19 43.54 42.58 24.08
C ALA A 19 43.51 42.76 22.53
N PRO A 20 43.72 43.98 21.97
CA PRO A 20 42.61 44.80 21.49
C PRO A 20 42.68 45.14 19.99
N ALA A 21 41.53 45.59 19.47
CA ALA A 21 41.39 46.20 18.14
C ALA A 21 41.85 47.66 18.15
N ASN A 22 42.47 48.11 17.04
CA ASN A 22 42.68 49.52 16.74
C ASN A 22 41.97 49.90 15.43
N LEU A 23 41.08 50.89 15.51
CA LEU A 23 40.41 51.59 14.42
C LEU A 23 41.39 52.54 13.70
N VAL A 24 41.26 52.69 12.37
CA VAL A 24 41.18 54.04 11.73
C VAL A 24 40.32 54.01 10.45
N LYS A 25 39.23 54.79 10.53
CA LYS A 25 38.43 55.58 9.55
C LYS A 25 38.48 55.33 8.03
N ALA A 26 37.26 55.30 7.48
CA ALA A 26 36.87 55.40 6.08
C ALA A 26 36.97 56.82 5.47
N LYS A 27 37.16 56.90 4.15
CA LYS A 27 36.47 57.87 3.28
C LYS A 27 36.35 57.36 1.83
N GLU A 28 35.20 57.69 1.24
CA GLU A 28 34.50 57.20 0.05
C GLU A 28 35.18 57.48 -1.30
N ILE A 29 34.96 56.60 -2.31
CA ILE A 29 34.64 56.97 -3.71
C ILE A 29 33.68 55.92 -4.34
N LYS A 30 32.60 56.40 -4.97
CA LYS A 30 31.55 55.65 -5.72
C LYS A 30 31.93 55.48 -7.22
N PRO A 31 31.24 54.64 -8.02
CA PRO A 31 31.81 53.46 -8.69
C PRO A 31 32.04 53.61 -10.22
N LYS A 32 32.33 52.45 -10.87
CA LYS A 32 32.32 52.11 -12.31
C LYS A 32 33.64 52.41 -13.06
N VAL A 33 34.25 51.54 -13.88
CA VAL A 33 33.99 50.23 -14.51
C VAL A 33 35.38 49.58 -14.73
N THR A 34 35.49 48.25 -14.71
CA THR A 34 36.09 47.39 -15.78
C THR A 34 36.56 46.07 -15.16
N SER A 35 35.83 45.01 -15.47
CA SER A 35 36.17 43.65 -15.07
C SER A 35 37.39 43.17 -15.86
N THR A 36 38.44 42.76 -15.15
CA THR A 36 39.39 41.78 -15.66
C THR A 36 39.64 40.81 -14.53
N VAL A 37 39.00 39.64 -14.61
CA VAL A 37 39.19 38.53 -13.68
C VAL A 37 40.45 37.79 -14.10
N ILE A 38 41.46 37.79 -13.24
CA ILE A 38 42.56 36.83 -13.29
C ILE A 38 42.25 35.78 -12.22
N CYS A 39 42.19 34.51 -12.67
CA CYS A 39 41.83 33.32 -11.91
C CYS A 39 42.65 33.14 -10.62
N GLY A 40 41.94 33.00 -9.50
CA GLY A 40 42.43 32.32 -8.30
C GLY A 40 41.97 30.87 -8.30
N ALA A 41 42.86 29.97 -7.85
CA ALA A 41 42.68 28.53 -7.83
C ALA A 41 41.38 28.09 -7.13
N THR A 42 40.54 27.35 -7.85
CA THR A 42 39.42 26.58 -7.29
C THR A 42 39.97 25.30 -6.68
N THR A 43 39.72 25.08 -5.39
CA THR A 43 39.67 23.74 -4.80
C THR A 43 38.84 22.81 -5.69
N PRO A 44 39.26 21.56 -5.93
CA PRO A 44 38.50 20.64 -6.76
C PRO A 44 37.15 20.40 -6.11
N VAL A 45 36.07 20.68 -6.84
CA VAL A 45 34.76 20.11 -6.55
C VAL A 45 34.94 18.60 -6.67
N GLN A 46 34.75 17.87 -5.58
CA GLN A 46 34.77 16.41 -5.56
C GLN A 46 33.77 15.93 -6.63
N GLY A 47 34.30 15.37 -7.72
CA GLY A 47 33.47 14.91 -8.83
C GLY A 47 32.55 13.78 -8.39
N ILE A 48 31.30 13.81 -8.83
CA ILE A 48 30.37 12.68 -8.69
C ILE A 48 31.03 11.48 -9.38
N THR A 49 31.28 10.39 -8.66
CA THR A 49 31.77 9.16 -9.26
C THR A 49 30.60 8.46 -9.95
N THR A 50 30.63 8.41 -11.28
CA THR A 50 29.63 7.71 -12.09
C THR A 50 30.28 6.52 -12.76
N ASN A 51 29.82 5.31 -12.44
CA ASN A 51 30.28 4.08 -13.08
C ASN A 51 29.19 3.58 -14.04
N LYS A 52 29.52 3.44 -15.32
CA LYS A 52 28.57 2.88 -16.29
C LYS A 52 28.37 1.39 -16.01
N LEU A 53 27.13 0.99 -15.85
CA LEU A 53 26.73 -0.41 -15.74
C LEU A 53 26.48 -0.96 -17.15
N ASN A 54 26.71 -2.26 -17.34
CA ASN A 54 26.42 -2.97 -18.59
C ASN A 54 25.15 -3.81 -18.42
N PRO A 55 23.95 -3.23 -18.62
CA PRO A 55 22.70 -3.95 -18.46
C PRO A 55 22.50 -4.96 -19.58
N TYR A 56 22.08 -6.16 -19.22
CA TYR A 56 21.69 -7.22 -20.14
C TYR A 56 20.22 -7.58 -19.91
N VAL A 57 19.40 -7.48 -20.95
CA VAL A 57 17.98 -7.88 -20.91
C VAL A 57 17.91 -9.39 -21.14
N LEU A 58 17.29 -10.11 -20.19
CA LEU A 58 17.11 -11.55 -20.31
C LEU A 58 16.08 -11.89 -21.39
N ASN A 59 16.32 -12.98 -22.11
CA ASN A 59 15.32 -13.60 -22.96
C ASN A 59 14.40 -14.56 -22.16
N GLU A 60 13.28 -14.99 -22.77
CA GLU A 60 12.29 -15.85 -22.11
C GLU A 60 12.87 -17.16 -21.53
N LYS A 61 13.81 -17.79 -22.25
CA LYS A 61 14.47 -19.03 -21.80
C LYS A 61 15.33 -18.77 -20.57
N GLU A 62 16.05 -17.65 -20.52
CA GLU A 62 16.85 -17.25 -19.37
C GLU A 62 15.95 -16.90 -18.17
N VAL A 63 14.85 -16.17 -18.40
CA VAL A 63 13.85 -15.89 -17.36
C VAL A 63 13.32 -17.20 -16.78
N GLN A 64 12.92 -18.16 -17.62
CA GLN A 64 12.43 -19.45 -17.15
C GLN A 64 13.49 -20.25 -16.39
N THR A 65 14.76 -20.14 -16.79
CA THR A 65 15.88 -20.85 -16.13
C THR A 65 16.15 -20.29 -14.74
N VAL A 66 16.16 -18.96 -14.59
CA VAL A 66 16.49 -18.31 -13.31
C VAL A 66 15.26 -18.22 -12.40
N PHE A 67 14.11 -17.90 -12.96
CA PHE A 67 12.88 -17.55 -12.23
C PHE A 67 11.71 -18.49 -12.45
N GLY A 68 11.88 -19.64 -13.14
CA GLY A 68 10.77 -20.54 -13.44
C GLY A 68 10.01 -21.06 -12.21
N ARG A 69 10.70 -21.23 -11.07
CA ARG A 69 10.09 -21.58 -9.77
C ARG A 69 9.34 -20.42 -9.09
N PHE A 70 9.45 -19.21 -9.63
CA PHE A 70 8.86 -17.96 -9.14
C PHE A 70 7.98 -17.29 -10.22
N SER A 71 7.41 -18.09 -11.12
CA SER A 71 6.61 -17.59 -12.23
C SER A 71 5.36 -16.85 -11.76
N LYS A 72 4.78 -17.24 -10.62
CA LYS A 72 3.59 -16.60 -10.04
C LYS A 72 3.92 -15.18 -9.54
N GLU A 73 5.10 -14.99 -8.96
CA GLU A 73 5.58 -13.69 -8.50
C GLU A 73 5.75 -12.74 -9.69
N ILE A 74 6.41 -13.19 -10.77
CA ILE A 74 6.54 -12.40 -12.01
C ILE A 74 5.15 -12.08 -12.60
N GLU A 75 4.25 -13.06 -12.61
CA GLU A 75 2.89 -12.89 -13.11
C GLU A 75 2.12 -11.83 -12.32
N ASN A 76 2.28 -11.76 -11.00
CA ASN A 76 1.62 -10.74 -10.17
C ASN A 76 2.24 -9.35 -10.37
N LEU A 77 3.57 -9.29 -10.47
CA LEU A 77 4.29 -8.02 -10.59
C LEU A 77 4.01 -7.31 -11.91
N LYS A 78 3.84 -8.04 -13.03
CA LYS A 78 3.66 -7.42 -14.37
C LYS A 78 2.34 -6.66 -14.55
N HIS A 79 1.36 -6.87 -13.67
CA HIS A 79 0.08 -6.14 -13.72
C HIS A 79 0.21 -4.69 -13.25
N HIS A 80 1.32 -4.33 -12.61
CA HIS A 80 1.55 -3.01 -12.03
C HIS A 80 2.72 -2.30 -12.73
N GLU A 81 2.56 -1.01 -12.98
CA GLU A 81 3.65 -0.17 -13.48
C GLU A 81 4.67 0.07 -12.37
N GLY A 82 5.95 -0.22 -12.64
CA GLY A 82 7.02 -0.08 -11.65
C GLY A 82 8.22 -0.98 -11.92
N TYR A 83 9.09 -1.12 -10.92
CA TYR A 83 10.23 -2.03 -10.97
C TYR A 83 10.40 -2.85 -9.69
N TYR A 84 10.92 -4.08 -9.78
CA TYR A 84 11.19 -4.94 -8.64
C TYR A 84 12.66 -5.38 -8.64
N VAL A 85 13.34 -5.24 -7.51
CA VAL A 85 14.72 -5.73 -7.32
C VAL A 85 14.67 -7.11 -6.68
N PHE A 86 15.23 -8.12 -7.34
CA PHE A 86 15.22 -9.48 -6.81
C PHE A 86 16.23 -9.66 -5.68
N ASP A 87 15.79 -10.23 -4.55
CA ASP A 87 16.63 -10.56 -3.41
C ASP A 87 17.55 -11.76 -3.68
N ASN A 88 18.87 -11.56 -3.61
CA ASN A 88 19.80 -12.59 -4.03
C ASN A 88 19.68 -13.91 -3.23
N ALA A 89 19.46 -13.82 -1.92
CA ALA A 89 19.31 -14.99 -1.06
C ALA A 89 18.03 -15.79 -1.35
N LYS A 90 16.90 -15.10 -1.54
CA LYS A 90 15.61 -15.72 -1.88
C LYS A 90 15.65 -16.40 -3.24
N TYR A 91 16.21 -15.73 -4.25
CA TYR A 91 16.15 -16.18 -5.63
C TYR A 91 17.33 -17.09 -6.02
N GLY A 92 18.36 -17.23 -5.17
CA GLY A 92 19.55 -18.03 -5.45
C GLY A 92 20.48 -17.36 -6.46
N ILE A 93 20.51 -16.02 -6.46
CA ILE A 93 21.33 -15.21 -7.36
C ILE A 93 22.70 -14.98 -6.69
N LYS A 94 23.77 -14.88 -7.49
CA LYS A 94 25.11 -14.57 -6.98
C LYS A 94 25.17 -13.14 -6.45
N ASP A 95 25.83 -12.92 -5.30
CA ASP A 95 25.94 -11.61 -4.66
C ASP A 95 26.52 -10.50 -5.55
N SER A 96 27.28 -10.86 -6.58
CA SER A 96 27.87 -9.93 -7.55
C SER A 96 26.93 -9.48 -8.68
N GLU A 97 25.72 -10.03 -8.75
CA GLU A 97 24.73 -9.75 -9.78
C GLU A 97 23.50 -9.10 -9.17
N VAL A 98 22.94 -8.11 -9.89
CA VAL A 98 21.66 -7.49 -9.53
C VAL A 98 20.68 -7.77 -10.66
N TYR A 99 19.49 -8.25 -10.31
CA TYR A 99 18.39 -8.46 -11.24
C TYR A 99 17.26 -7.48 -10.91
N VAL A 100 16.71 -6.86 -11.94
CA VAL A 100 15.63 -5.88 -11.82
C VAL A 100 14.57 -6.20 -12.87
N MET A 101 13.35 -6.46 -12.43
CA MET A 101 12.19 -6.49 -13.30
C MET A 101 11.66 -5.06 -13.46
N ILE A 102 11.28 -4.68 -14.68
CA ILE A 102 10.65 -3.39 -14.98
C ILE A 102 9.37 -3.71 -15.76
N SER A 103 8.23 -3.19 -15.30
CA SER A 103 6.92 -3.42 -15.91
C SER A 103 6.20 -2.11 -16.20
N LEU A 104 5.46 -2.10 -17.32
CA LEU A 104 4.56 -1.00 -17.68
C LEU A 104 3.15 -1.16 -17.10
N GLY A 105 2.83 -2.30 -16.49
CA GLY A 105 1.45 -2.64 -16.14
C GLY A 105 0.57 -2.87 -17.38
N GLU A 106 -0.74 -2.67 -17.21
CA GLU A 106 -1.75 -2.91 -18.25
C GLU A 106 -1.60 -1.97 -19.46
N ARG A 107 -1.69 -2.53 -20.67
CA ARG A 107 -1.74 -1.80 -21.95
C ARG A 107 -2.84 -2.37 -22.85
N ASN A 108 -3.67 -1.50 -23.41
CA ASN A 108 -4.88 -1.87 -24.16
C ASN A 108 -4.64 -2.40 -25.59
N THR A 109 -3.40 -2.45 -26.06
CA THR A 109 -3.07 -2.97 -27.38
C THR A 109 -1.77 -3.77 -27.32
N THR A 110 -1.59 -4.67 -28.29
CA THR A 110 -0.28 -5.28 -28.53
C THR A 110 0.71 -4.24 -29.10
N GLY A 111 2.02 -4.49 -28.94
CA GLY A 111 3.09 -3.67 -29.51
C GLY A 111 3.73 -2.64 -28.57
N TYR A 112 3.32 -2.60 -27.30
CA TYR A 112 4.07 -1.88 -26.26
C TYR A 112 5.31 -2.67 -25.83
N GLY A 113 6.38 -1.96 -25.49
CA GLY A 113 7.63 -2.57 -25.03
C GLY A 113 8.47 -1.62 -24.18
N ILE A 114 9.57 -2.13 -23.64
CA ILE A 114 10.48 -1.38 -22.79
C ILE A 114 11.88 -1.47 -23.41
N LYS A 115 12.46 -0.30 -23.70
CA LYS A 115 13.84 -0.18 -24.15
C LYS A 115 14.70 0.36 -23.00
N ILE A 116 15.78 -0.34 -22.67
CA ILE A 116 16.78 0.15 -21.71
C ILE A 116 17.69 1.16 -22.43
N LEU A 117 17.76 2.39 -21.92
CA LEU A 117 18.61 3.45 -22.48
C LEU A 117 19.99 3.47 -21.82
N SER A 118 20.02 3.40 -20.48
CA SER A 118 21.27 3.40 -19.71
C SER A 118 21.09 2.74 -18.35
N ALA A 119 22.20 2.29 -17.77
CA ALA A 119 22.29 1.96 -16.36
C ALA A 119 23.64 2.48 -15.83
N GLU A 120 23.63 3.18 -14.70
CA GLU A 120 24.80 3.85 -14.13
C GLU A 120 24.73 3.74 -12.61
N ASP A 121 25.85 3.44 -11.95
CA ASP A 121 25.97 3.58 -10.50
C ASP A 121 26.43 5.02 -10.21
N ILE A 122 25.59 5.74 -9.47
CA ILE A 122 25.85 7.11 -9.04
C ILE A 122 25.75 7.11 -7.53
N GLU A 123 26.88 7.34 -6.85
CA GLU A 123 26.95 7.43 -5.39
C GLU A 123 26.37 6.20 -4.66
N GLY A 124 26.57 4.99 -5.23
CA GLY A 124 26.07 3.75 -4.63
C GLY A 124 24.58 3.51 -4.83
N ILE A 125 23.98 4.15 -5.85
CA ILE A 125 22.63 3.90 -6.35
C ILE A 125 22.73 3.51 -7.83
N SER A 126 22.27 2.31 -8.17
CA SER A 126 22.13 1.86 -9.55
C SER A 126 20.92 2.54 -10.21
N LYS A 127 21.16 3.57 -11.01
CA LYS A 127 20.14 4.29 -11.77
C LYS A 127 19.97 3.67 -13.16
N ILE A 128 18.75 3.24 -13.49
CA ILE A 128 18.38 2.70 -14.81
C ILE A 128 17.46 3.69 -15.51
N THR A 129 17.72 4.01 -16.78
CA THR A 129 16.83 4.85 -17.60
C THR A 129 16.19 4.00 -18.68
N ILE A 130 14.87 4.10 -18.83
CA ILE A 130 14.07 3.34 -19.82
C ILE A 130 13.28 4.25 -20.75
N GLN A 131 12.85 3.70 -21.88
CA GLN A 131 11.89 4.30 -22.79
C GLN A 131 10.78 3.30 -23.12
N GLU A 132 9.54 3.73 -23.00
CA GLU A 132 8.38 2.98 -23.50
C GLU A 132 8.35 3.04 -25.02
N THR A 133 8.36 1.90 -25.69
CA THR A 133 8.16 1.80 -27.14
C THR A 133 6.67 1.57 -27.41
N LYS A 134 6.05 2.44 -28.20
CA LYS A 134 4.65 2.33 -28.61
C LYS A 134 4.55 1.71 -30.00
N PRO A 135 3.45 1.02 -30.33
CA PRO A 135 3.21 0.56 -31.70
C PRO A 135 3.17 1.74 -32.68
N SER A 136 3.68 1.55 -33.89
CA SER A 136 3.71 2.58 -34.93
C SER A 136 2.31 3.02 -35.33
N THR A 137 2.12 4.33 -35.47
CA THR A 137 0.87 4.93 -35.93
C THR A 137 0.52 4.42 -37.33
N GLY A 138 -0.64 3.78 -37.47
CA GLY A 138 -1.11 3.18 -38.73
C GLY A 138 -0.91 1.67 -38.85
N THR A 139 -0.27 1.02 -37.88
CA THR A 139 -0.19 -0.44 -37.82
C THR A 139 -1.45 -1.01 -37.17
N MET A 140 -2.10 -1.97 -37.82
CA MET A 140 -3.16 -2.76 -37.19
C MET A 140 -2.55 -3.55 -36.03
N VAL A 141 -2.87 -3.14 -34.80
CA VAL A 141 -2.55 -3.87 -33.58
C VAL A 141 -3.77 -4.61 -33.08
N GLY A 142 -3.58 -5.78 -32.47
CA GLY A 142 -4.68 -6.54 -31.88
C GLY A 142 -5.20 -5.85 -30.62
N GLU A 143 -6.52 -5.83 -30.45
CA GLU A 143 -7.22 -5.36 -29.24
C GLU A 143 -7.13 -6.40 -28.11
N ALA A 144 -5.92 -6.69 -27.67
CA ALA A 144 -5.67 -7.55 -26.52
C ALA A 144 -5.03 -6.75 -25.39
N ILE A 145 -5.49 -6.97 -24.16
CA ILE A 145 -4.85 -6.46 -22.96
C ILE A 145 -3.48 -7.14 -22.82
N THR A 146 -2.42 -6.34 -22.71
CA THR A 146 -1.04 -6.82 -22.55
C THR A 146 -0.37 -6.24 -21.31
N TYR A 147 0.69 -6.92 -20.86
CA TYR A 147 1.45 -6.54 -19.65
C TYR A 147 2.95 -6.55 -19.97
N PRO A 148 3.47 -5.53 -20.68
CA PRO A 148 4.86 -5.49 -21.08
C PRO A 148 5.80 -5.41 -19.86
N TYR A 149 6.82 -6.26 -19.84
CA TYR A 149 7.87 -6.23 -18.84
C TYR A 149 9.22 -6.68 -19.42
N VAL A 150 10.30 -6.30 -18.76
CA VAL A 150 11.66 -6.80 -19.02
C VAL A 150 12.33 -7.15 -17.71
N ILE A 151 13.23 -8.13 -17.72
CA ILE A 151 14.14 -8.40 -16.62
C ILE A 151 15.55 -8.08 -17.08
N VAL A 152 16.21 -7.20 -16.34
CA VAL A 152 17.56 -6.73 -16.62
C VAL A 152 18.49 -7.27 -15.56
N LYS A 153 19.67 -7.75 -15.96
CA LYS A 153 20.77 -8.04 -15.04
C LYS A 153 21.97 -7.15 -15.32
N PHE A 154 22.74 -6.83 -14.29
CA PHE A 154 24.04 -6.18 -14.42
C PHE A 154 24.97 -6.61 -13.27
N ALA A 155 26.26 -6.58 -13.55
CA ALA A 155 27.31 -6.80 -12.55
C ALA A 155 27.84 -5.46 -12.02
N GLN A 156 28.44 -5.47 -10.84
CA GLN A 156 29.13 -4.32 -10.20
C GLN A 156 28.24 -3.13 -9.78
N GLY A 157 26.92 -3.23 -9.91
CA GLY A 157 26.00 -2.24 -9.35
C GLY A 157 25.58 -2.60 -7.92
N THR A 158 24.87 -1.67 -7.29
CA THR A 158 24.26 -1.88 -5.96
C THR A 158 22.81 -2.38 -6.06
N PRO A 159 22.30 -3.13 -5.07
CA PRO A 159 20.89 -3.50 -4.98
C PRO A 159 19.97 -2.30 -4.64
N LYS A 160 20.55 -1.13 -4.33
CA LYS A 160 19.83 0.14 -4.23
C LYS A 160 19.59 0.67 -5.64
N VAL A 161 18.45 0.29 -6.22
CA VAL A 161 18.11 0.62 -7.61
C VAL A 161 17.08 1.75 -7.66
N LYS A 162 17.22 2.64 -8.65
CA LYS A 162 16.18 3.56 -9.10
C LYS A 162 15.94 3.41 -10.60
N VAL A 163 14.68 3.43 -11.03
CA VAL A 163 14.33 3.36 -12.46
C VAL A 163 13.62 4.64 -12.87
N LEU A 164 14.11 5.29 -13.93
CA LEU A 164 13.54 6.51 -14.48
C LEU A 164 13.12 6.29 -15.93
N THR A 165 12.10 7.02 -16.37
CA THR A 165 11.77 7.18 -17.79
C THR A 165 12.75 8.13 -18.48
N ASP A 166 12.74 8.14 -19.82
CA ASP A 166 13.47 9.10 -20.66
C ASP A 166 13.07 10.56 -20.42
N LYS A 167 11.93 10.79 -19.76
CA LYS A 167 11.45 12.10 -19.31
C LYS A 167 11.88 12.46 -17.87
N GLY A 168 12.60 11.57 -17.19
CA GLY A 168 13.06 11.77 -15.82
C GLY A 168 12.05 11.42 -14.72
N THR A 169 10.88 10.88 -15.06
CA THR A 169 9.91 10.38 -14.07
C THR A 169 10.44 9.10 -13.42
N GLU A 170 10.55 9.06 -12.09
CA GLU A 170 10.92 7.86 -11.32
C GLU A 170 9.73 6.89 -11.26
N LEU A 171 9.96 5.64 -11.63
CA LEU A 171 8.97 4.57 -11.49
C LEU A 171 8.89 4.11 -10.04
N PRO A 172 7.73 3.63 -9.54
CA PRO A 172 7.63 3.12 -8.19
C PRO A 172 8.35 1.76 -8.04
N LEU A 173 8.96 1.54 -6.88
CA LEU A 173 9.46 0.22 -6.48
C LEU A 173 8.26 -0.67 -6.14
N LEU A 174 8.09 -1.73 -6.91
CA LEU A 174 7.13 -2.81 -6.67
C LEU A 174 7.60 -3.69 -5.52
N VAL A 175 6.65 -4.34 -4.86
CA VAL A 175 6.94 -5.36 -3.85
C VAL A 175 6.17 -6.64 -4.18
N ASP A 176 6.80 -7.77 -3.91
CA ASP A 176 6.19 -9.07 -4.06
C ASP A 176 5.07 -9.27 -3.02
N LEU A 177 3.82 -9.17 -3.49
CA LEU A 177 2.61 -9.32 -2.69
C LEU A 177 2.40 -10.77 -2.19
N SER A 178 3.14 -11.76 -2.72
CA SER A 178 3.03 -13.14 -2.25
C SER A 178 3.40 -13.31 -0.77
N GLU A 179 4.24 -12.43 -0.22
CA GLU A 179 4.55 -12.42 1.22
C GLU A 179 3.36 -11.95 2.07
N LEU A 180 2.52 -11.05 1.54
CA LEU A 180 1.28 -10.61 2.18
C LEU A 180 0.22 -11.74 2.18
N GLU A 181 0.32 -12.69 1.27
CA GLU A 181 -0.62 -13.82 1.10
C GLU A 181 -0.10 -15.14 1.66
N ASN A 182 1.16 -15.19 2.09
CA ASN A 182 1.82 -16.40 2.54
C ASN A 182 1.14 -16.99 3.80
N LYS A 183 0.60 -18.20 3.68
CA LYS A 183 -0.13 -18.94 4.74
C LYS A 183 0.78 -19.48 5.86
N ASP A 184 2.10 -19.34 5.74
CA ASP A 184 3.08 -19.74 6.77
C ASP A 184 3.19 -18.74 7.91
N TRP A 185 2.54 -17.58 7.81
CA TRP A 185 2.38 -16.65 8.91
C TRP A 185 1.15 -17.00 9.75
N LYS A 186 1.28 -16.95 11.08
CA LYS A 186 0.14 -17.02 11.99
C LYS A 186 -0.58 -15.67 12.01
N SER A 187 -1.83 -15.64 11.53
CA SER A 187 -2.60 -14.39 11.51
C SER A 187 -3.13 -14.03 12.90
N LEU A 188 -2.88 -12.81 13.32
CA LEU A 188 -3.46 -12.17 14.50
C LEU A 188 -4.79 -11.50 14.15
N LYS A 189 -5.60 -11.21 15.16
CA LYS A 189 -6.85 -10.47 14.99
C LYS A 189 -6.55 -9.10 14.35
N PRO A 190 -7.22 -8.74 13.25
CA PRO A 190 -7.00 -7.45 12.61
C PRO A 190 -7.55 -6.29 13.43
N CYS A 191 -7.04 -5.08 13.18
CA CYS A 191 -7.49 -3.85 13.82
C CYS A 191 -7.99 -2.84 12.77
N TRP A 192 -9.17 -2.27 13.00
CA TRP A 192 -9.78 -1.34 12.05
C TRP A 192 -9.94 0.04 12.69
N ASN A 193 -10.03 1.09 11.87
CA ASN A 193 -10.21 2.48 12.32
C ASN A 193 -9.13 2.95 13.29
N VAL A 194 -7.89 2.56 13.01
CA VAL A 194 -6.71 2.87 13.82
C VAL A 194 -6.30 4.34 13.59
N PRO A 195 -5.90 5.09 14.64
CA PRO A 195 -5.35 6.44 14.45
C PRO A 195 -4.08 6.46 13.59
N GLU A 196 -3.86 7.55 12.86
CA GLU A 196 -2.69 7.74 11.98
C GLU A 196 -1.34 7.67 12.72
N ASP A 197 -1.32 8.00 14.00
CA ASP A 197 -0.14 8.00 14.87
C ASP A 197 -0.06 6.76 15.77
N LYS A 198 -0.79 5.69 15.42
CA LYS A 198 -0.87 4.51 16.28
C LYS A 198 0.49 3.88 16.54
N GLU A 199 0.83 3.78 17.81
CA GLU A 199 1.92 2.93 18.29
C GLU A 199 1.40 1.54 18.68
N TRP A 200 2.18 0.51 18.36
CA TRP A 200 1.88 -0.88 18.72
C TRP A 200 2.74 -1.33 19.90
N LEU A 201 2.12 -1.95 20.89
CA LEU A 201 2.83 -2.62 21.98
C LEU A 201 2.67 -4.13 21.81
N ILE A 202 3.77 -4.80 21.47
CA ILE A 202 3.81 -6.26 21.30
C ILE A 202 4.28 -6.86 22.62
N THR A 203 3.51 -7.79 23.18
CA THR A 203 3.86 -8.52 24.42
C THR A 203 4.12 -9.98 24.12
N PHE A 204 5.27 -10.48 24.54
CA PHE A 204 5.73 -11.84 24.35
C PHE A 204 5.57 -12.63 25.65
N LYS A 205 5.14 -13.89 25.54
CA LYS A 205 5.03 -14.80 26.71
C LYS A 205 6.40 -15.24 27.24
N LYS A 206 7.40 -15.31 26.34
CA LYS A 206 8.78 -15.70 26.61
C LYS A 206 9.70 -14.49 26.36
N ASP A 207 10.90 -14.55 26.93
CA ASP A 207 11.92 -13.52 26.74
C ASP A 207 12.33 -13.42 25.27
N ILE A 208 12.52 -12.18 24.80
CA ILE A 208 12.94 -11.90 23.42
C ILE A 208 14.46 -11.87 23.27
N SER A 209 14.96 -12.20 22.08
CA SER A 209 16.37 -12.03 21.73
C SER A 209 16.61 -10.58 21.28
N LYS A 210 17.28 -9.78 22.11
CA LYS A 210 17.48 -8.33 21.83
C LYS A 210 18.23 -8.06 20.52
N THR A 211 19.18 -8.91 20.16
CA THR A 211 19.97 -8.79 18.92
C THR A 211 19.15 -9.09 17.67
N GLU A 212 18.08 -9.88 17.82
CA GLU A 212 17.19 -10.23 16.72
C GLU A 212 16.03 -9.24 16.57
N VAL A 213 15.85 -8.27 17.47
CA VAL A 213 14.82 -7.22 17.30
C VAL A 213 15.35 -6.13 16.37
N ASN A 214 14.92 -6.15 15.12
CA ASN A 214 15.33 -5.19 14.09
C ASN A 214 14.24 -5.08 12.99
N ASP A 215 14.51 -4.24 11.99
CA ASP A 215 13.61 -3.93 10.87
C ASP A 215 13.41 -5.09 9.86
N ASN A 216 14.09 -6.22 10.06
CA ASN A 216 13.89 -7.45 9.29
C ASN A 216 13.04 -8.47 10.04
N THR A 217 12.91 -8.35 11.36
CA THR A 217 12.16 -9.30 12.19
C THR A 217 10.87 -8.72 12.74
N ILE A 218 10.79 -7.41 12.98
CA ILE A 218 9.56 -6.69 13.30
C ILE A 218 9.44 -5.49 12.38
N TYR A 219 8.45 -5.50 11.49
CA TYR A 219 8.29 -4.45 10.49
C TYR A 219 6.83 -4.26 10.10
N VAL A 220 6.53 -3.07 9.56
CA VAL A 220 5.22 -2.74 9.00
C VAL A 220 5.35 -2.62 7.49
N ARG A 221 4.35 -3.11 6.75
CA ARG A 221 4.20 -2.89 5.31
C ARG A 221 2.84 -2.27 5.00
N ASP A 222 2.75 -1.50 3.93
CA ASP A 222 1.47 -1.08 3.34
C ASP A 222 0.81 -2.20 2.50
N SER A 223 -0.35 -1.91 1.91
CA SER A 223 -1.08 -2.82 1.02
C SER A 223 -0.39 -3.11 -0.30
N ASN A 224 0.57 -2.29 -0.70
CA ASN A 224 1.41 -2.51 -1.87
C ASN A 224 2.68 -3.30 -1.51
N GLY A 225 2.83 -3.69 -0.25
CA GLY A 225 3.98 -4.40 0.29
C GLY A 225 5.17 -3.51 0.67
N GLY A 226 5.09 -2.19 0.46
CA GLY A 226 6.13 -1.23 0.82
C GLY A 226 6.41 -1.22 2.32
N LYS A 227 7.68 -1.33 2.75
CA LYS A 227 8.02 -1.23 4.18
C LYS A 227 7.81 0.20 4.68
N ILE A 228 7.06 0.33 5.78
CA ILE A 228 6.88 1.59 6.50
C ILE A 228 7.96 1.71 7.57
N PRO A 229 8.74 2.80 7.57
CA PRO A 229 9.74 3.04 8.60
C PRO A 229 9.13 3.09 9.99
N VAL A 230 9.65 2.25 10.90
CA VAL A 230 9.25 2.19 12.30
C VAL A 230 10.47 2.19 13.21
N LYS A 231 10.35 2.84 14.36
CA LYS A 231 11.29 2.74 15.48
C LYS A 231 10.85 1.63 16.41
N LEU A 232 11.77 0.71 16.72
CA LEU A 232 11.56 -0.36 17.68
C LEU A 232 12.18 0.01 19.03
N VAL A 233 11.41 -0.10 20.11
CA VAL A 233 11.87 0.15 21.48
C VAL A 233 11.58 -1.08 22.33
N ILE A 234 12.63 -1.73 22.82
CA ILE A 234 12.53 -2.88 23.72
C ILE A 234 12.23 -2.36 25.13
N GLY A 235 11.21 -2.92 25.79
CA GLY A 235 10.90 -2.62 27.17
C GLY A 235 11.90 -3.21 28.16
N GLU A 236 11.98 -2.63 29.36
CA GLU A 236 12.87 -3.08 30.43
C GLU A 236 12.59 -4.51 30.90
N ASP A 237 11.36 -5.00 30.67
CA ASP A 237 10.92 -6.35 31.00
C ASP A 237 11.46 -7.45 30.07
N ASN A 238 12.18 -7.09 29.01
CA ASN A 238 12.67 -8.00 27.96
C ASN A 238 11.59 -8.90 27.34
N LYS A 239 10.33 -8.47 27.41
CA LYS A 239 9.16 -9.18 26.90
C LYS A 239 8.23 -8.28 26.11
N THR A 240 8.53 -6.99 26.04
CA THR A 240 7.75 -6.03 25.26
C THR A 240 8.59 -5.35 24.20
N VAL A 241 7.98 -5.14 23.03
CA VAL A 241 8.54 -4.28 21.97
C VAL A 241 7.48 -3.28 21.56
N LYS A 242 7.83 -2.00 21.66
CA LYS A 242 7.02 -0.90 21.14
C LYS A 242 7.44 -0.61 19.70
N VAL A 243 6.48 -0.61 18.79
CA VAL A 243 6.66 -0.25 17.38
C VAL A 243 6.04 1.12 17.17
N VAL A 244 6.89 2.09 16.86
CA VAL A 244 6.51 3.51 16.72
C VAL A 244 6.69 3.91 15.26
N PRO A 245 5.63 4.31 14.54
CA PRO A 245 5.80 4.83 13.19
C PRO A 245 6.72 6.05 13.20
N VAL A 246 7.69 6.10 12.27
CA VAL A 246 8.57 7.28 12.13
C VAL A 246 7.78 8.46 11.58
N GLU A 247 6.91 8.18 10.61
CA GLU A 247 5.94 9.13 10.05
C GLU A 247 4.54 8.57 10.24
N LYS A 248 3.55 9.47 10.38
CA LYS A 248 2.15 9.08 10.51
C LYS A 248 1.73 8.17 9.36
N TYR A 249 0.97 7.13 9.68
CA TYR A 249 0.31 6.32 8.68
C TYR A 249 -0.70 7.15 7.89
N VAL A 250 -0.88 6.80 6.63
CA VAL A 250 -1.79 7.51 5.73
C VAL A 250 -3.23 7.12 6.05
N SER A 251 -4.09 8.12 6.23
CA SER A 251 -5.53 7.94 6.46
C SER A 251 -6.17 7.06 5.38
N GLY A 252 -7.08 6.16 5.78
CA GLY A 252 -7.80 5.27 4.85
C GLY A 252 -7.01 4.04 4.41
N GLN A 253 -5.69 4.06 4.54
CA GLN A 253 -4.83 2.98 4.07
C GLN A 253 -4.78 1.77 4.99
N THR A 254 -4.43 0.62 4.39
CA THR A 254 -4.26 -0.66 5.08
C THR A 254 -2.79 -1.05 5.16
N TYR A 255 -2.41 -1.59 6.30
CA TYR A 255 -1.06 -1.98 6.64
C TYR A 255 -1.01 -3.37 7.28
N TYR A 256 0.19 -3.93 7.34
CA TYR A 256 0.48 -5.26 7.86
C TYR A 256 1.68 -5.18 8.79
N LEU A 257 1.50 -5.50 10.07
CA LEU A 257 2.58 -5.69 11.02
C LEU A 257 3.04 -7.15 10.98
N PHE A 258 4.33 -7.36 10.80
CA PHE A 258 4.99 -8.67 10.80
C PHE A 258 5.90 -8.83 12.01
N ILE A 259 5.90 -10.02 12.61
CA ILE A 259 6.70 -10.39 13.78
C ILE A 259 7.27 -11.77 13.54
N SER A 260 8.54 -11.87 13.15
CA SER A 260 9.21 -13.12 12.84
C SER A 260 9.37 -14.03 14.07
N ASP A 261 9.38 -15.34 13.84
CA ASP A 261 9.78 -16.35 14.80
C ASP A 261 11.24 -16.21 15.28
N LYS A 262 12.09 -15.48 14.55
CA LYS A 262 13.48 -15.21 14.96
C LYS A 262 13.59 -14.29 16.18
N VAL A 263 12.53 -13.54 16.51
CA VAL A 263 12.51 -12.62 17.66
C VAL A 263 12.57 -13.39 19.00
N TYR A 264 12.20 -14.67 19.01
CA TYR A 264 12.24 -15.50 20.22
C TYR A 264 13.66 -15.92 20.57
N SER A 265 14.02 -15.80 21.86
CA SER A 265 15.30 -16.29 22.41
C SER A 265 15.51 -17.80 22.23
N GLN A 266 14.43 -18.57 22.18
CA GLN A 266 14.43 -19.99 21.84
C GLN A 266 13.37 -20.25 20.78
N LYS A 267 13.80 -20.71 19.60
CA LYS A 267 12.89 -21.06 18.51
C LYS A 267 11.96 -22.18 18.94
N ASP A 268 10.67 -21.98 18.70
CA ASP A 268 9.68 -23.04 18.85
C ASP A 268 9.70 -23.91 17.57
N LEU A 269 10.68 -24.82 17.48
CA LEU A 269 10.87 -25.71 16.32
C LEU A 269 9.67 -26.61 16.02
N ALA A 270 8.70 -26.71 16.94
CA ALA A 270 7.49 -27.51 16.75
C ALA A 270 6.46 -26.88 15.79
N ASN A 271 6.57 -25.57 15.50
CA ASN A 271 5.63 -24.86 14.62
C ASN A 271 6.36 -24.37 13.37
N ASN A 272 6.08 -24.98 12.21
CA ASN A 272 6.62 -24.59 10.89
C ASN A 272 6.12 -23.21 10.40
N LYS A 273 5.82 -22.28 11.30
CA LYS A 273 5.29 -20.94 10.99
C LYS A 273 6.40 -19.91 11.12
N LYS A 274 6.44 -18.96 10.18
CA LYS A 274 7.47 -17.90 10.09
C LYS A 274 7.36 -16.82 11.18
N GLY A 275 6.29 -16.86 11.97
CA GLY A 275 5.97 -15.88 12.99
C GLY A 275 4.50 -15.46 12.93
N TYR A 276 4.22 -14.20 13.30
CA TYR A 276 2.90 -13.60 13.35
C TYR A 276 2.74 -12.46 12.35
N ARG A 277 1.53 -12.29 11.84
CA ARG A 277 1.13 -11.17 10.99
C ARG A 277 -0.18 -10.58 11.49
N MET A 278 -0.30 -9.26 11.50
CA MET A 278 -1.54 -8.55 11.84
C MET A 278 -1.85 -7.52 10.77
N THR A 279 -3.07 -7.53 10.26
CA THR A 279 -3.56 -6.48 9.35
C THR A 279 -4.19 -5.35 10.16
N PHE A 280 -3.96 -4.11 9.78
CA PHE A 280 -4.67 -2.97 10.36
C PHE A 280 -5.00 -1.89 9.33
N SER A 281 -6.16 -1.23 9.48
CA SER A 281 -6.53 -0.07 8.66
C SER A 281 -6.56 1.22 9.47
N ILE A 282 -6.12 2.31 8.86
CA ILE A 282 -6.17 3.64 9.46
C ILE A 282 -7.56 4.22 9.24
N LYS A 283 -8.07 4.90 10.27
CA LYS A 283 -9.32 5.65 10.17
C LYS A 283 -9.23 6.60 8.97
N GLY A 284 -10.18 6.49 8.05
CA GLY A 284 -10.32 7.46 6.97
C GLY A 284 -10.76 8.80 7.57
N ASN A 285 -9.97 9.85 7.38
CA ASN A 285 -10.47 11.21 7.50
C ASN A 285 -11.38 11.45 6.29
N VAL A 286 -12.68 11.59 6.54
CA VAL A 286 -13.57 12.20 5.56
C VAL A 286 -13.27 13.70 5.58
N THR A 287 -12.19 14.11 4.93
CA THR A 287 -11.97 15.52 4.59
C THR A 287 -12.68 15.79 3.28
N VAL A 288 -13.84 16.46 3.39
CA VAL A 288 -14.46 17.14 2.25
C VAL A 288 -13.53 18.32 1.89
N GLY A 289 -12.63 18.08 0.94
CA GLY A 289 -11.54 18.99 0.53
C GLY A 289 -10.23 18.22 0.58
N ASP A 290 -9.88 17.46 -0.46
CA ASP A 290 -9.13 17.99 -1.62
C ASP A 290 -9.45 17.21 -2.92
N SER A 291 -10.72 17.21 -3.35
CA SER A 291 -11.14 16.51 -4.58
C SER A 291 -10.89 17.28 -5.89
N ALA A 292 -10.02 18.28 -5.93
CA ALA A 292 -9.92 19.14 -7.12
C ALA A 292 -9.27 18.45 -8.34
N ASN A 293 -8.49 17.37 -8.18
CA ASN A 293 -7.75 16.75 -9.30
C ASN A 293 -7.77 15.21 -9.38
N GLN A 294 -8.54 14.50 -8.54
CA GLN A 294 -8.70 13.05 -8.69
C GLN A 294 -9.97 12.73 -9.49
N LYS A 295 -9.83 11.94 -10.57
CA LYS A 295 -10.98 11.51 -11.37
C LYS A 295 -11.87 10.61 -10.51
N ALA A 296 -13.16 10.95 -10.40
CA ALA A 296 -14.12 10.14 -9.67
C ALA A 296 -14.09 8.68 -10.19
N ASN A 297 -14.13 7.73 -9.26
CA ASN A 297 -14.17 6.27 -9.54
C ASN A 297 -15.38 5.60 -8.87
N SER A 298 -16.19 6.34 -8.11
CA SER A 298 -17.42 5.85 -7.48
C SER A 298 -18.55 6.89 -7.51
N CYS A 299 -19.77 6.42 -7.28
CA CYS A 299 -20.92 7.22 -6.90
C CYS A 299 -21.27 6.93 -5.44
N VAL A 300 -21.43 7.97 -4.62
CA VAL A 300 -21.85 7.85 -3.22
C VAL A 300 -23.23 8.46 -3.02
N VAL A 301 -24.00 7.94 -2.07
CA VAL A 301 -25.29 8.55 -1.70
C VAL A 301 -25.07 9.99 -1.27
N SER A 302 -25.79 10.92 -1.91
CA SER A 302 -25.60 12.36 -1.68
C SER A 302 -25.88 12.72 -0.23
N SER A 303 -24.96 13.49 0.38
CA SER A 303 -25.09 13.98 1.75
C SER A 303 -26.34 14.85 1.96
N ARG A 304 -26.86 15.48 0.89
CA ARG A 304 -28.08 16.29 0.91
C ARG A 304 -29.36 15.44 0.99
N ILE A 305 -29.29 14.19 0.55
CA ILE A 305 -30.46 13.32 0.44
C ILE A 305 -30.48 12.30 1.59
N GLY A 306 -29.29 11.90 2.06
CA GLY A 306 -29.12 11.02 3.22
C GLY A 306 -29.33 9.55 2.89
N ASN A 307 -30.38 9.20 2.12
CA ASN A 307 -30.71 7.82 1.74
C ASN A 307 -31.11 7.72 0.26
N ALA A 308 -30.81 6.60 -0.41
CA ALA A 308 -31.18 6.34 -1.80
C ALA A 308 -31.86 4.97 -1.99
N PRO A 309 -32.95 4.88 -2.78
CA PRO A 309 -33.58 3.60 -3.09
C PRO A 309 -32.76 2.77 -4.10
N ILE A 310 -32.69 1.47 -3.86
CA ILE A 310 -32.19 0.45 -4.81
C ILE A 310 -33.37 -0.20 -5.51
N PHE A 311 -33.26 -0.41 -6.81
CA PHE A 311 -34.25 -1.12 -7.63
C PHE A 311 -33.66 -2.38 -8.25
N ASP A 312 -34.50 -3.41 -8.34
CA ASP A 312 -34.24 -4.59 -9.16
C ASP A 312 -34.31 -4.21 -10.65
N ALA A 313 -33.27 -4.49 -11.42
CA ALA A 313 -33.19 -4.06 -12.82
C ALA A 313 -34.20 -4.77 -13.74
N SER A 314 -34.64 -6.00 -13.41
CA SER A 314 -35.58 -6.73 -14.26
C SER A 314 -37.03 -6.38 -13.95
N THR A 315 -37.37 -6.16 -12.68
CA THR A 315 -38.77 -5.91 -12.26
C THR A 315 -39.07 -4.43 -12.04
N ASN A 316 -38.05 -3.56 -11.94
CA ASN A 316 -38.16 -2.17 -11.49
C ASN A 316 -38.81 -1.98 -10.11
N GLN A 317 -38.92 -3.06 -9.31
CA GLN A 317 -39.41 -2.95 -7.94
C GLN A 317 -38.29 -2.50 -7.00
N GLN A 318 -38.65 -1.71 -5.99
CA GLN A 318 -37.69 -1.28 -4.97
C GLN A 318 -37.24 -2.49 -4.13
N ALA A 319 -35.93 -2.73 -4.11
CA ALA A 319 -35.30 -3.86 -3.44
C ALA A 319 -34.60 -3.46 -2.12
N GLY A 320 -34.35 -2.16 -1.89
CA GLY A 320 -33.69 -1.71 -0.67
C GLY A 320 -33.52 -0.19 -0.59
N VAL A 321 -32.84 0.26 0.47
CA VAL A 321 -32.47 1.67 0.70
C VAL A 321 -31.05 1.72 1.24
N ILE A 322 -30.16 2.42 0.56
CA ILE A 322 -28.78 2.65 1.01
C ILE A 322 -28.64 4.01 1.66
N SER A 323 -27.80 4.11 2.69
CA SER A 323 -27.55 5.36 3.41
C SER A 323 -26.35 6.12 2.85
N LYS A 324 -26.13 7.30 3.44
CA LYS A 324 -24.89 8.08 3.33
C LYS A 324 -23.66 7.15 3.46
N ASP A 325 -22.66 7.40 2.63
CA ASP A 325 -21.38 6.69 2.51
C ASP A 325 -21.42 5.33 1.80
N PHE A 326 -22.61 4.81 1.43
CA PHE A 326 -22.68 3.69 0.51
C PHE A 326 -22.21 4.10 -0.88
N SER A 327 -21.20 3.41 -1.39
CA SER A 327 -20.60 3.67 -2.70
C SER A 327 -20.88 2.58 -3.72
N ILE A 328 -21.12 2.97 -4.96
CA ILE A 328 -21.25 2.10 -6.12
C ILE A 328 -20.14 2.46 -7.11
N ASN A 329 -19.55 1.47 -7.77
CA ASN A 329 -18.51 1.71 -8.77
C ASN A 329 -19.10 2.43 -10.01
N LEU A 330 -18.33 3.30 -10.67
CA LEU A 330 -18.73 3.99 -11.91
C LEU A 330 -18.72 3.13 -13.17
N ASN A 331 -18.46 1.82 -13.05
CA ASN A 331 -18.28 0.93 -14.20
C ASN A 331 -19.51 0.78 -15.12
N ASP A 332 -20.73 0.97 -14.61
CA ASP A 332 -21.96 0.80 -15.41
C ASP A 332 -22.98 1.91 -15.10
N ILE A 333 -22.98 2.94 -15.97
CA ILE A 333 -23.90 4.07 -15.92
C ILE A 333 -24.60 4.19 -17.27
N ARG A 334 -25.93 4.11 -17.24
CA ARG A 334 -26.77 4.26 -18.44
C ARG A 334 -28.12 4.84 -18.02
N ASP A 335 -28.70 5.66 -18.87
CA ASP A 335 -30.06 6.21 -18.71
C ASP A 335 -30.31 6.86 -17.34
N GLY A 336 -29.31 7.55 -16.79
CA GLY A 336 -29.41 8.21 -15.48
C GLY A 336 -29.50 7.24 -14.30
N LYS A 337 -29.02 6.00 -14.47
CA LYS A 337 -28.99 4.94 -13.45
C LYS A 337 -27.56 4.40 -13.32
N VAL A 338 -27.19 4.01 -12.09
CA VAL A 338 -25.89 3.39 -11.77
C VAL A 338 -26.15 1.95 -11.36
N TYR A 339 -25.53 0.99 -12.04
CA TYR A 339 -25.81 -0.43 -11.91
C TYR A 339 -24.74 -1.17 -11.09
N PHE A 340 -25.15 -2.25 -10.42
CA PHE A 340 -24.26 -3.21 -9.75
C PHE A 340 -24.91 -4.61 -9.73
N SER A 341 -24.11 -5.65 -9.53
CA SER A 341 -24.59 -7.04 -9.55
C SER A 341 -24.33 -7.76 -8.24
N LEU A 342 -25.23 -8.67 -7.86
CA LEU A 342 -25.12 -9.53 -6.69
C LEU A 342 -25.42 -11.00 -7.04
N PRO A 343 -24.72 -11.98 -6.43
CA PRO A 343 -25.09 -13.38 -6.55
C PRO A 343 -26.36 -13.66 -5.73
N VAL A 344 -27.41 -14.17 -6.38
CA VAL A 344 -28.71 -14.50 -5.77
C VAL A 344 -29.01 -15.97 -6.03
N THR A 345 -29.48 -16.70 -5.02
CA THR A 345 -29.98 -18.07 -5.21
C THR A 345 -31.41 -18.02 -5.73
N GLU A 346 -31.68 -18.68 -6.86
CA GLU A 346 -33.03 -18.96 -7.35
C GLU A 346 -33.27 -20.48 -7.39
N GLY A 347 -34.39 -20.96 -6.84
CA GLY A 347 -34.65 -22.40 -6.73
C GLY A 347 -33.71 -23.10 -5.73
N LYS A 348 -33.49 -24.41 -5.91
CA LYS A 348 -32.79 -25.22 -4.89
C LYS A 348 -31.32 -24.87 -4.75
N ASP A 349 -30.59 -24.60 -5.84
CA ASP A 349 -29.14 -24.33 -5.79
C ASP A 349 -28.61 -23.49 -6.98
N ASN A 350 -29.49 -22.83 -7.75
CA ASN A 350 -29.02 -22.06 -8.92
C ASN A 350 -28.61 -20.65 -8.48
N VAL A 351 -27.32 -20.33 -8.59
CA VAL A 351 -26.79 -18.99 -8.28
C VAL A 351 -26.71 -18.18 -9.56
N ILE A 352 -27.46 -17.09 -9.62
CA ILE A 352 -27.43 -16.15 -10.75
C ILE A 352 -26.82 -14.81 -10.34
N GLN A 353 -26.11 -14.15 -11.26
CA GLN A 353 -25.69 -12.77 -11.09
C GLN A 353 -26.86 -11.85 -11.44
N LYS A 354 -27.49 -11.26 -10.42
CA LYS A 354 -28.65 -10.40 -10.58
C LYS A 354 -28.25 -8.93 -10.52
N GLN A 355 -28.76 -8.14 -11.46
CA GLN A 355 -28.43 -6.72 -11.60
C GLN A 355 -29.43 -5.83 -10.84
N TYR A 356 -28.92 -4.81 -10.17
CA TYR A 356 -29.64 -3.78 -9.44
C TYR A 356 -29.19 -2.40 -9.91
N TYR A 357 -30.00 -1.37 -9.65
CA TYR A 357 -29.63 0.01 -9.95
C TYR A 357 -30.06 1.01 -8.89
N VAL A 358 -29.36 2.15 -8.87
CA VAL A 358 -29.74 3.35 -8.11
C VAL A 358 -29.84 4.55 -9.08
N PRO A 359 -30.91 5.35 -9.05
CA PRO A 359 -31.01 6.53 -9.91
C PRO A 359 -29.95 7.58 -9.56
N ILE A 360 -29.27 8.12 -10.57
CA ILE A 360 -28.13 9.03 -10.41
C ILE A 360 -28.48 10.32 -9.65
N LYS A 361 -29.76 10.74 -9.67
CA LYS A 361 -30.24 11.90 -8.90
C LYS A 361 -30.05 11.76 -7.39
N TYR A 362 -29.84 10.53 -6.90
CA TYR A 362 -29.58 10.24 -5.49
C TYR A 362 -28.08 10.21 -5.14
N LEU A 363 -27.20 10.37 -6.13
CA LEU A 363 -25.79 10.05 -6.03
C LEU A 363 -24.94 11.27 -6.41
N ASP A 364 -23.88 11.50 -5.64
CA ASP A 364 -22.80 12.41 -6.00
C ASP A 364 -21.61 11.58 -6.51
N LYS A 365 -20.94 12.04 -7.56
CA LYS A 365 -19.66 11.43 -8.00
C LYS A 365 -18.60 11.70 -6.95
N ALA A 366 -17.86 10.67 -6.57
CA ALA A 366 -16.78 10.77 -5.60
C ALA A 366 -15.59 9.92 -6.02
N TYR A 367 -14.41 10.36 -5.60
CA TYR A 367 -13.27 9.47 -5.50
C TYR A 367 -13.39 8.69 -4.19
N LYS A 368 -13.34 7.36 -4.27
CA LYS A 368 -13.24 6.47 -3.14
C LYS A 368 -12.01 5.60 -3.36
N GLU A 369 -11.13 5.52 -2.38
CA GLU A 369 -10.00 4.61 -2.47
C GLU A 369 -10.53 3.19 -2.76
N PRO A 370 -9.97 2.48 -3.76
CA PRO A 370 -10.36 1.11 -4.03
C PRO A 370 -10.31 0.31 -2.73
N LEU A 371 -11.36 -0.44 -2.42
CA LEU A 371 -11.29 -1.35 -1.28
C LEU A 371 -10.12 -2.30 -1.52
N ALA A 372 -9.07 -2.18 -0.70
CA ALA A 372 -8.07 -3.22 -0.55
C ALA A 372 -8.77 -4.38 0.17
N VAL A 373 -9.63 -5.10 -0.53
CA VAL A 373 -10.26 -6.31 -0.01
C VAL A 373 -9.11 -7.26 0.26
N PRO A 374 -8.79 -7.58 1.53
CA PRO A 374 -7.70 -8.49 1.80
C PRO A 374 -8.03 -9.82 1.11
N LEU A 375 -7.01 -10.47 0.54
CA LEU A 375 -7.08 -11.83 -0.02
C LEU A 375 -7.40 -12.92 1.03
N ILE A 376 -7.93 -12.52 2.19
CA ILE A 376 -8.36 -13.37 3.29
C ILE A 376 -9.89 -13.36 3.27
N ILE A 377 -10.44 -14.12 2.31
CA ILE A 377 -11.82 -14.56 2.35
C ILE A 377 -11.87 -15.89 3.10
N SER A 378 -12.93 -16.09 3.89
CA SER A 378 -13.21 -17.37 4.56
C SER A 378 -13.29 -18.50 3.53
N THR A 379 -12.81 -19.70 3.89
CA THR A 379 -13.09 -20.92 3.10
C THR A 379 -14.58 -21.25 3.14
N ASP A 380 -15.20 -21.14 4.32
CA ASP A 380 -16.64 -21.29 4.46
C ASP A 380 -17.37 -20.18 3.69
N MET A 381 -18.54 -20.52 3.15
CA MET A 381 -19.43 -19.59 2.47
C MET A 381 -20.65 -19.29 3.34
N ILE A 382 -21.26 -18.14 3.11
CA ILE A 382 -22.53 -17.76 3.73
C ILE A 382 -23.62 -17.65 2.67
N LYS A 383 -24.80 -18.17 3.00
CA LYS A 383 -26.04 -17.88 2.30
C LYS A 383 -26.89 -17.00 3.20
N ILE A 384 -27.09 -15.76 2.78
CA ILE A 384 -27.86 -14.76 3.51
C ILE A 384 -29.33 -15.01 3.20
N LYS A 385 -30.15 -15.13 4.23
CA LYS A 385 -31.59 -15.44 4.11
C LYS A 385 -32.35 -14.28 3.48
N GLU A 386 -33.51 -14.56 2.91
CA GLU A 386 -34.51 -13.55 2.56
C GLU A 386 -34.95 -12.77 3.80
N ASN A 387 -35.23 -11.48 3.64
CA ASN A 387 -35.54 -10.51 4.69
C ASN A 387 -34.43 -10.24 5.72
N ALA A 388 -33.23 -10.79 5.51
CA ALA A 388 -32.06 -10.53 6.31
C ALA A 388 -31.70 -9.04 6.31
N SER A 389 -31.29 -8.54 7.46
CA SER A 389 -30.86 -7.16 7.61
C SER A 389 -29.35 -7.04 7.43
N ILE A 390 -28.93 -6.21 6.48
CA ILE A 390 -27.53 -5.90 6.20
C ILE A 390 -27.23 -4.51 6.74
N TYR A 391 -26.08 -4.36 7.40
CA TYR A 391 -25.68 -3.16 8.11
C TYR A 391 -24.31 -2.66 7.68
N THR A 392 -24.10 -1.35 7.80
CA THR A 392 -22.76 -0.76 7.93
C THR A 392 -22.51 -0.38 9.39
N ILE A 393 -21.25 -0.15 9.73
CA ILE A 393 -20.84 0.34 11.05
C ILE A 393 -20.22 1.72 10.85
N ASP A 394 -20.88 2.75 11.34
CA ASP A 394 -20.36 4.12 11.35
C ASP A 394 -20.13 4.56 12.80
N ASN A 395 -18.88 4.91 13.12
CA ASN A 395 -18.44 5.29 14.48
C ASN A 395 -18.93 4.33 15.58
N GLY A 396 -18.96 3.02 15.30
CA GLY A 396 -19.41 1.98 16.23
C GLY A 396 -20.93 1.77 16.28
N THR A 397 -21.71 2.53 15.51
CA THR A 397 -23.17 2.42 15.44
C THR A 397 -23.58 1.60 14.22
N LYS A 398 -24.47 0.61 14.41
CA LYS A 398 -25.07 -0.17 13.33
C LYS A 398 -26.07 0.70 12.56
N GLN A 399 -25.88 0.83 11.26
CA GLN A 399 -26.79 1.51 10.34
C GLN A 399 -27.37 0.47 9.37
N LEU A 400 -28.70 0.34 9.30
CA LEU A 400 -29.35 -0.57 8.36
C LEU A 400 -29.21 -0.04 6.93
N ILE A 401 -28.69 -0.86 6.01
CA ILE A 401 -28.44 -0.46 4.62
C ILE A 401 -29.19 -1.29 3.56
N MET A 402 -29.76 -2.42 3.95
CA MET A 402 -30.58 -3.24 3.04
C MET A 402 -31.33 -4.29 3.87
N LYS A 403 -32.56 -4.57 3.46
CA LYS A 403 -33.19 -5.87 3.74
C LYS A 403 -33.18 -6.68 2.46
N THR A 404 -32.73 -7.92 2.53
CA THR A 404 -32.68 -8.77 1.34
C THR A 404 -34.09 -9.12 0.91
N SER A 405 -34.38 -9.05 -0.39
CA SER A 405 -35.69 -9.45 -0.93
C SER A 405 -35.71 -10.91 -1.39
N LYS A 406 -34.57 -11.59 -1.35
CA LYS A 406 -34.34 -13.01 -1.70
C LYS A 406 -33.12 -13.52 -0.93
N ASN A 407 -32.86 -14.82 -0.98
CA ASN A 407 -31.61 -15.39 -0.50
C ASN A 407 -30.42 -14.92 -1.36
N ILE A 408 -29.37 -14.39 -0.72
CA ILE A 408 -28.13 -13.93 -1.36
C ILE A 408 -27.01 -14.94 -1.10
N GLY A 409 -26.17 -15.19 -2.11
CA GLY A 409 -25.08 -16.17 -2.04
C GLY A 409 -25.47 -17.56 -2.57
N PRO A 410 -24.73 -18.62 -2.22
CA PRO A 410 -23.58 -18.63 -1.32
C PRO A 410 -22.43 -17.75 -1.81
N MET A 411 -21.77 -17.08 -0.87
CA MET A 411 -20.60 -16.24 -1.15
C MET A 411 -19.60 -16.31 0.00
N HIS A 412 -18.33 -16.14 -0.31
CA HIS A 412 -17.32 -16.00 0.74
C HIS A 412 -17.53 -14.69 1.50
N TYR A 413 -17.25 -14.74 2.80
CA TYR A 413 -17.23 -13.57 3.68
C TYR A 413 -15.79 -13.29 4.11
N ILE A 414 -15.53 -12.08 4.62
CA ILE A 414 -14.20 -11.68 5.09
C ILE A 414 -13.90 -12.35 6.44
N MET A 415 -14.77 -12.11 7.44
CA MET A 415 -14.65 -12.72 8.77
C MET A 415 -15.94 -12.63 9.58
N LYS A 416 -16.05 -13.44 10.63
CA LYS A 416 -17.09 -13.29 11.65
C LYS A 416 -16.60 -12.37 12.77
N THR A 417 -17.39 -11.34 13.10
CA THR A 417 -17.10 -10.35 14.14
C THR A 417 -18.22 -10.31 15.17
N GLU A 418 -18.08 -9.49 16.22
CA GLU A 418 -19.18 -9.18 17.16
C GLU A 418 -20.37 -8.49 16.47
N ASN A 419 -20.14 -7.84 15.33
CA ASN A 419 -21.19 -7.20 14.54
C ASN A 419 -21.88 -8.14 13.55
N GLY A 420 -21.43 -9.40 13.45
CA GLY A 420 -21.91 -10.40 12.51
C GLY A 420 -20.87 -10.82 11.47
N TYR A 421 -21.31 -11.49 10.41
CA TYR A 421 -20.46 -11.85 9.28
C TYR A 421 -20.19 -10.62 8.42
N GLN A 422 -18.91 -10.26 8.28
CA GLN A 422 -18.42 -9.14 7.50
C GLN A 422 -18.15 -9.59 6.05
N PHE A 423 -18.65 -8.86 5.06
CA PHE A 423 -18.44 -9.17 3.64
C PHE A 423 -18.42 -7.88 2.80
N VAL A 424 -18.04 -8.01 1.52
CA VAL A 424 -18.05 -6.89 0.57
C VAL A 424 -19.35 -6.89 -0.22
N LEU A 425 -20.02 -5.75 -0.28
CA LEU A 425 -21.21 -5.52 -1.08
C LEU A 425 -21.03 -4.28 -1.96
N ALA A 426 -21.05 -4.48 -3.28
CA ALA A 426 -20.63 -3.49 -4.28
C ALA A 426 -19.20 -2.97 -4.01
N ASN A 427 -19.06 -1.86 -3.30
CA ASN A 427 -17.77 -1.30 -2.87
C ASN A 427 -17.80 -0.87 -1.40
N ASN A 428 -18.52 -1.64 -0.57
CA ASN A 428 -18.72 -1.34 0.85
C ASN A 428 -18.43 -2.58 1.71
N VAL A 429 -17.85 -2.34 2.88
CA VAL A 429 -17.71 -3.35 3.93
C VAL A 429 -18.99 -3.35 4.75
N VAL A 430 -19.69 -4.48 4.77
CA VAL A 430 -21.01 -4.62 5.36
C VAL A 430 -21.09 -5.83 6.26
N TYR A 431 -22.13 -5.90 7.09
CA TYR A 431 -22.32 -6.94 8.10
C TYR A 431 -23.73 -7.51 8.02
N VAL A 432 -23.86 -8.81 8.25
CA VAL A 432 -25.14 -9.50 8.44
C VAL A 432 -25.10 -10.30 9.73
N GLN A 433 -26.21 -10.32 10.47
CA GLN A 433 -26.24 -11.03 11.74
C GLN A 433 -26.20 -12.56 11.55
N PRO A 434 -25.65 -13.32 12.51
CA PRO A 434 -25.53 -14.76 12.37
C PRO A 434 -26.86 -15.50 12.19
N GLU A 435 -27.93 -15.02 12.82
CA GLU A 435 -29.29 -15.57 12.70
C GLU A 435 -29.88 -15.46 11.28
N ASP A 436 -29.42 -14.47 10.52
CA ASP A 436 -29.84 -14.17 9.15
C ASP A 436 -29.01 -14.94 8.10
N VAL A 437 -28.13 -15.85 8.55
CA VAL A 437 -27.18 -16.57 7.70
C VAL A 437 -27.33 -18.08 7.87
N GLU A 438 -27.24 -18.79 6.75
CA GLU A 438 -26.91 -20.21 6.70
C GLU A 438 -25.41 -20.34 6.37
N LEU A 439 -24.65 -20.99 7.26
CA LEU A 439 -23.23 -21.22 7.06
C LEU A 439 -23.03 -22.52 6.27
N ILE A 440 -22.32 -22.42 5.15
CA ILE A 440 -21.95 -23.55 4.31
C ILE A 440 -20.46 -23.79 4.51
N LYS A 441 -20.14 -24.92 5.14
CA LYS A 441 -18.75 -25.33 5.36
C LYS A 441 -18.22 -25.99 4.10
N GLU A 442 -17.02 -25.58 3.67
CA GLU A 442 -16.26 -26.28 2.62
C GLU A 442 -15.47 -27.46 3.18
#